data_AF-A0A0T5P7F1-F1
#
_entry.id   AF-A0A0T5P7F1-F1
#
_cell.length_a   1.000
_cell.length_b   1.000
_cell.length_c   1.000
_cell.angle_alpha   90.00
_cell.angle_beta   90.00
_cell.angle_gamma   90.00
#
_symmetry.space_group_name_H-M   'P 1'
#
loop_
_entity.id
_entity.type
_entity.pdbx_description
1 polymer ?
#
loop_
_entity_poly.entity_id
_entity_poly.type
_entity_poly.pdbx_seq_one_letter_code
_entity_poly.pdbx_strand_id
1 'polypeptide(L)' 'MSQLPKEFYDEFPDHADRIKQLEEENPEFREKALRYHELQRAAHRAGMHEEPQTQEADVELMKERDTARDELWRHIML' A
#
# COMPACT_ATOMS: atom_id res chain seq x y z
N MET A 1 9.35 3.44 -18.29
CA MET A 1 7.98 3.96 -18.40
C MET A 1 7.47 4.05 -16.96
N SER A 2 7.44 5.25 -16.37
CA SER A 2 6.90 5.47 -15.02
C SER A 2 5.42 5.16 -15.02
N GLN A 3 5.06 3.96 -14.60
CA GLN A 3 3.72 3.75 -14.05
C GLN A 3 3.69 4.66 -12.82
N LEU A 4 2.79 5.65 -12.80
CA LEU A 4 2.50 6.35 -11.54
C LEU A 4 2.33 5.27 -10.45
N PRO A 5 2.73 5.56 -9.20
CA PRO A 5 2.49 4.64 -8.09
C PRO A 5 1.04 4.17 -8.20
N LYS A 6 0.84 2.87 -8.43
CA LYS A 6 -0.51 2.31 -8.43
C LYS A 6 -1.11 2.68 -7.10
N GLU A 7 -2.24 3.35 -7.16
CA GLU A 7 -2.94 3.68 -5.95
C GLU A 7 -3.65 2.41 -5.47
N PHE A 8 -3.89 2.27 -4.17
CA PHE A 8 -4.45 1.05 -3.59
C PHE A 8 -5.77 0.63 -4.25
N TYR A 9 -6.58 1.58 -4.72
CA TYR A 9 -7.79 1.32 -5.50
C TYR A 9 -7.53 0.74 -6.91
N ASP A 10 -6.35 0.97 -7.51
CA ASP A 10 -5.95 0.32 -8.77
C ASP A 10 -5.61 -1.17 -8.57
N GLU A 11 -5.29 -1.59 -7.35
CA GLU A 11 -5.07 -3.00 -7.00
C GLU A 11 -6.38 -3.74 -6.69
N PHE A 12 -7.43 -3.01 -6.30
CA PHE A 12 -8.75 -3.56 -5.95
C PHE A 12 -9.88 -2.83 -6.69
N PRO A 13 -9.92 -2.88 -8.03
CA PRO A 13 -10.90 -2.15 -8.81
C PRO A 13 -12.35 -2.55 -8.48
N ASP A 14 -12.59 -3.82 -8.14
CA ASP A 14 -13.90 -4.35 -7.75
C ASP A 14 -14.38 -3.83 -6.38
N HIS A 15 -13.48 -3.25 -5.57
CA HIS A 15 -13.78 -2.74 -4.24
C HIS A 15 -13.58 -1.22 -4.11
N ALA A 16 -13.39 -0.50 -5.22
CA ALA A 16 -13.09 0.93 -5.22
C ALA A 16 -14.13 1.78 -4.48
N ASP A 17 -15.42 1.49 -4.66
CA ASP A 17 -16.50 2.20 -3.95
C ASP A 17 -16.48 1.93 -2.44
N ARG A 18 -16.22 0.68 -2.03
CA ARG A 18 -16.11 0.30 -0.61
C ARG A 18 -14.90 0.95 0.05
N ILE A 19 -13.77 1.01 -0.65
CA ILE A 19 -12.54 1.66 -0.20
C ILE A 19 -12.81 3.16 0.04
N LYS A 20 -13.44 3.85 -0.92
CA LYS A 20 -13.79 5.27 -0.75
C LYS A 20 -14.69 5.51 0.45
N GLN A 21 -15.71 4.67 0.63
CA GLN A 21 -16.58 4.76 1.80
C GLN A 21 -15.81 4.56 3.10
N LEU A 22 -14.91 3.57 3.17
CA LEU A 22 -14.07 3.32 4.33
C LEU A 22 -13.09 4.46 4.62
N GLU A 23 -12.54 5.12 3.60
CA GLU A 23 -11.68 6.30 3.79
C GLU A 23 -12.43 7.51 4.36
N GLU A 24 -13.72 7.65 4.06
CA GLU A 24 -14.58 8.71 4.58
C GLU A 24 -15.09 8.41 5.99
N GLU A 25 -15.49 7.17 6.24
CA GLU A 25 -16.16 6.75 7.48
C GLU A 25 -15.19 6.24 8.55
N ASN A 26 -13.98 5.77 8.17
CA ASN A 26 -13.01 5.17 9.08
C ASN A 26 -11.63 5.85 9.00
N PRO A 27 -11.32 6.75 9.95
CA PRO A 27 -10.01 7.42 10.02
C PRO A 27 -8.83 6.45 10.15
N GLU A 28 -8.98 5.32 10.85
CA GLU A 28 -7.91 4.31 10.95
C GLU A 28 -7.65 3.65 9.60
N PHE A 29 -8.70 3.35 8.84
CA PHE A 29 -8.56 2.80 7.49
C PHE A 29 -7.80 3.78 6.59
N ARG A 30 -8.15 5.06 6.65
CA ARG A 30 -7.48 6.11 5.89
C ARG A 30 -5.99 6.23 6.22
N GLU A 31 -5.63 6.19 7.50
CA GLU A 31 -4.22 6.23 7.91
C GLU A 31 -3.45 5.00 7.42
N LYS A 32 -4.05 3.82 7.54
CA LYS A 32 -3.45 2.58 7.03
C LYS A 32 -3.29 2.56 5.52
N ALA A 33 -4.27 3.10 4.79
CA ALA A 33 -4.21 3.23 3.35
C ALA A 33 -3.01 4.10 2.97
N LEU A 34 -2.91 5.30 3.55
CA LEU A 34 -1.77 6.21 3.33
C LEU A 34 -0.43 5.54 3.64
N ARG A 35 -0.32 4.83 4.77
CA ARG A 35 0.89 4.08 5.13
C ARG A 35 1.24 3.02 4.09
N TYR A 36 0.26 2.26 3.63
CA TYR A 36 0.45 1.28 2.55
C TYR A 36 0.96 1.96 1.26
N HIS A 37 0.38 3.10 0.86
CA HIS A 37 0.82 3.85 -0.32
C HIS A 37 2.28 4.35 -0.21
N GLU A 38 2.71 4.75 0.98
CA GLU A 38 4.11 5.13 1.23
C GLU A 38 5.04 3.93 1.10
N LEU A 39 4.68 2.81 1.72
CA LEU A 39 5.44 1.56 1.68
C LEU A 39 5.53 0.98 0.26
N GLN A 40 4.43 0.98 -0.50
CA GLN A 40 4.39 0.52 -1.88
C GLN A 40 5.30 1.38 -2.78
N ARG A 41 5.31 2.70 -2.59
CA ARG A 41 6.22 3.60 -3.30
C ARG A 41 7.68 3.34 -2.94
N ALA A 42 7.98 3.18 -1.66
CA ALA A 42 9.33 2.87 -1.21
C ALA A 42 9.80 1.52 -1.76
N ALA A 43 8.95 0.49 -1.70
CA ALA A 43 9.26 -0.84 -2.24
C ALA A 43 9.48 -0.82 -3.76
N HIS A 44 8.73 0.01 -4.49
CA HIS A 44 8.95 0.21 -5.91
C HIS A 44 10.32 0.86 -6.20
N ARG A 45 10.69 1.92 -5.47
CA ARG A 45 12.01 2.58 -5.62
C ARG A 45 13.17 1.65 -5.25
N ALA A 46 13.01 0.90 -4.16
CA ALA A 46 13.94 -0.14 -3.72
C ALA A 46 14.17 -1.18 -4.82
N GLY A 47 13.10 -1.71 -5.42
CA GLY A 47 13.16 -2.69 -6.51
C GLY A 47 13.76 -2.13 -7.81
N MET A 48 13.70 -0.81 -8.02
CA MET A 48 14.34 -0.13 -9.14
C MET A 48 15.82 0.22 -8.86
N HIS A 49 16.37 -0.16 -7.70
CA HIS A 49 17.71 0.22 -7.23
C HIS A 49 17.95 1.74 -7.21
N GLU A 50 16.90 2.55 -7.10
CA GLU A 50 17.01 4.02 -7.07
C GLU A 50 17.49 4.52 -5.70
N GLU A 51 17.19 3.78 -4.62
CA GLU A 51 17.65 4.08 -3.27
C GLU A 51 18.62 2.98 -2.80
N PRO A 52 19.90 3.30 -2.52
CA PRO A 52 20.85 2.31 -2.01
C PRO A 52 20.49 1.95 -0.57
N GLN A 53 19.87 0.78 -0.40
CA GLN A 53 19.54 0.21 0.91
C GLN A 53 20.07 -1.22 1.00
N THR A 54 20.13 -1.77 2.22
CA THR A 54 20.57 -3.15 2.41
C THR A 54 19.47 -4.11 1.99
N GLN A 55 19.85 -5.31 1.57
CA GLN A 55 18.90 -6.36 1.19
C GLN A 55 17.97 -6.74 2.36
N GLU A 56 18.43 -6.58 3.60
CA GLU A 56 17.60 -6.74 4.81
C GLU A 56 16.53 -5.64 4.90
N ALA A 57 16.88 -4.38 4.62
CA ALA A 57 15.92 -3.27 4.61
C ALA A 57 14.86 -3.45 3.51
N ASP A 58 15.25 -3.95 2.32
CA ASP A 58 14.30 -4.28 1.24
C ASP A 58 13.28 -5.33 1.69
N VAL A 59 13.73 -6.38 2.37
CA VAL A 59 12.88 -7.47 2.85
C VAL A 59 11.91 -6.99 3.93
N GLU A 60 12.39 -6.19 4.88
CA GLU A 60 11.52 -5.61 5.91
C GLU A 60 10.47 -4.66 5.32
N LEU A 61 10.87 -3.84 4.35
CA LEU A 61 9.96 -2.94 3.65
C LEU A 61 8.84 -3.71 2.90
N MET A 62 9.19 -4.81 2.24
CA MET A 62 8.20 -5.68 1.60
C MET A 62 7.25 -6.32 2.61
N LYS A 63 7.75 -6.77 3.78
CA LYS A 63 6.91 -7.32 4.86
C LYS A 63 5.96 -6.29 5.45
N GLU A 64 6.43 -5.07 5.71
CA GLU A 64 5.60 -3.98 6.20
C GLU A 64 4.48 -3.67 5.19
N ARG A 65 4.83 -3.56 3.90
CA ARG A 65 3.86 -3.36 2.83
C ARG A 65 2.79 -4.46 2.83
N ASP A 66 3.20 -5.73 2.86
CA ASP A 66 2.27 -6.85 2.80
C ASP A 66 1.37 -6.92 4.03
N THR A 67 1.91 -6.60 5.22
CA THR A 67 1.12 -6.52 6.45
C THR A 67 0.06 -5.42 6.35
N ALA A 68 0.44 -4.22 5.90
CA ALA A 68 -0.50 -3.12 5.73
C ALA A 68 -1.59 -3.45 4.69
N ARG A 69 -1.20 -4.12 3.60
CA ARG A 69 -2.14 -4.61 2.57
C ARG A 69 -3.18 -5.56 3.17
N ASP A 70 -2.71 -6.54 3.94
CA ASP A 70 -3.56 -7.59 4.52
C ASP A 70 -4.50 -7.04 5.60
N GLU A 71 -4.10 -5.97 6.29
CA GLU A 71 -4.99 -5.24 7.20
C GLU A 71 -6.09 -4.48 6.46
N LEU A 72 -5.74 -3.76 5.40
CA LEU A 72 -6.73 -3.07 4.56
C LEU A 72 -7.72 -4.06 3.93
N TRP A 73 -7.22 -5.20 3.45
CA TRP A 73 -8.06 -6.29 2.94
C TRP A 73 -9.08 -6.79 3.97
N ARG A 74 -8.67 -6.94 5.23
CA ARG A 74 -9.58 -7.33 6.30
C ARG A 74 -10.69 -6.32 6.49
N HIS A 75 -10.41 -5.01 6.42
CA HIS A 75 -11.43 -3.97 6.53
C HIS A 75 -12.38 -3.94 5.33
N ILE A 76 -11.92 -4.27 4.13
CA ILE A 76 -12.75 -4.29 2.90
C ILE A 76 -13.71 -5.48 2.91
N MET A 77 -13.24 -6.64 3.38
CA MET A 77 -14.00 -7.90 3.38
C MET A 77 -14.94 -8.06 4.58
N LEU A 78 -14.89 -7.14 5.55
CA LEU A 78 -15.80 -7.04 6.68
C LEU A 78 -17.01 -6.15 6.34
#